data_AF-V9E182-F1
#
_entry.id   AF-V9E182-F1
#
_cell.length_a   1.000
_cell.length_b   1.000
_cell.length_c   1.000
_cell.angle_alpha   90.00
_cell.angle_beta   90.00
_cell.angle_gamma   90.00
#
_symmetry.space_group_name_H-M   'P 1'
#
loop_
_entity.id
_entity.type
_entity.pdbx_description
1 polymer ?
#
loop_
_entity_poly.entity_id
_entity_poly.type
_entity_poly.pdbx_seq_one_letter_code
_entity_poly.pdbx_strand_id
1 'polypeptide(L)'
;MLPLNFPNFHWCCLVVKVETKRIFFYDPVNQAPFKNAAKEVATSLKLSGLSDYNVIPMNNPLQFDGHSCGVFVCWMFIGQVIPGRHLKVNIETLTKRRFELFYYLLTGQLLPLQTPQDDEDEEKMPAPSAEHERSDDEDIPPTQGQQ
;
A
#
# COMPACT_ATOMS: atom_id res chain seq x y z
N MET A 1 -15.18 -10.09 8.15
CA MET A 1 -14.98 -9.38 6.87
C MET A 1 -15.46 -10.31 5.77
N LEU A 2 -16.06 -9.76 4.72
CA LEU A 2 -16.61 -10.52 3.60
C LEU A 2 -15.93 -10.03 2.31
N PRO A 3 -15.03 -10.80 1.68
CA PRO A 3 -14.54 -10.47 0.36
C PRO A 3 -15.65 -10.72 -0.67
N LEU A 4 -15.81 -9.78 -1.61
CA LEU A 4 -16.77 -9.86 -2.70
C LEU A 4 -15.99 -9.97 -4.01
N ASN A 5 -16.26 -11.01 -4.79
CA ASN A 5 -15.69 -11.19 -6.12
C ASN A 5 -16.74 -10.84 -7.17
N PHE A 6 -16.41 -9.95 -8.08
CA PHE A 6 -17.25 -9.57 -9.21
C PHE A 6 -16.64 -10.08 -10.53
N PRO A 7 -17.44 -10.17 -11.62
CA PRO A 7 -16.93 -10.53 -12.94
C PRO A 7 -15.70 -9.71 -13.34
N ASN A 8 -14.84 -10.29 -14.17
CA ASN A 8 -13.53 -9.74 -14.56
C ASN A 8 -12.51 -9.63 -13.41
N PHE A 9 -12.62 -10.52 -12.42
CA PHE A 9 -11.64 -10.67 -11.32
C PHE A 9 -11.50 -9.44 -10.43
N HIS A 10 -12.57 -8.65 -10.29
CA HIS A 10 -12.57 -7.46 -9.44
C HIS A 10 -13.00 -7.77 -8.01
N TRP A 11 -12.16 -7.42 -7.04
CA TRP A 11 -12.41 -7.67 -5.63
C TRP A 11 -12.83 -6.40 -4.88
N CYS A 12 -13.89 -6.51 -4.10
CA CYS A 12 -14.33 -5.55 -3.10
C CYS A 12 -14.44 -6.25 -1.74
N CYS A 13 -14.79 -5.52 -0.68
CA CYS A 13 -15.13 -6.18 0.58
C CYS A 13 -16.12 -5.42 1.45
N LEU A 14 -16.73 -6.16 2.37
CA LEU A 14 -17.46 -5.60 3.51
C LEU A 14 -16.70 -5.85 4.81
N VAL A 15 -16.72 -4.88 5.71
CA VAL A 15 -16.23 -5.01 7.09
C VAL A 15 -17.36 -4.71 8.05
N VAL A 16 -17.84 -5.73 8.75
CA VAL A 16 -18.83 -5.59 9.82
C VAL A 16 -18.10 -5.38 11.14
N LYS A 17 -18.25 -4.20 11.75
CA LYS A 17 -17.78 -3.90 13.10
C LYS A 17 -18.96 -3.99 14.07
N VAL A 18 -18.96 -5.07 14.85
CA VAL A 18 -20.03 -5.37 15.82
C VAL A 18 -20.09 -4.33 16.94
N GLU A 19 -18.95 -4.00 17.54
CA GLU A 19 -18.84 -3.08 18.68
C GLU A 19 -19.42 -1.68 18.38
N THR A 20 -19.19 -1.19 17.16
CA THR A 20 -19.65 0.14 16.73
C THR A 20 -20.91 0.12 15.89
N LYS A 21 -21.48 -1.08 15.66
CA LYS A 21 -22.65 -1.31 14.81
C LYS A 21 -22.51 -0.67 13.43
N ARG A 22 -21.42 -0.97 12.74
CA ARG A 22 -21.11 -0.43 11.40
C ARG A 22 -20.85 -1.53 10.40
N ILE A 23 -21.36 -1.34 9.18
CA ILE A 23 -21.05 -2.16 8.01
C ILE A 23 -20.33 -1.24 7.02
N PHE A 24 -19.03 -1.42 6.88
CA PHE A 24 -18.25 -0.72 5.86
C PHE A 24 -18.33 -1.48 4.55
N PHE A 25 -18.50 -0.77 3.44
CA PHE A 25 -18.31 -1.32 2.10
C PHE A 25 -17.15 -0.59 1.42
N TYR A 26 -16.32 -1.36 0.73
CA TYR A 26 -15.06 -0.88 0.17
C TYR A 26 -14.84 -1.47 -1.20
N ASP A 27 -14.62 -0.59 -2.17
CA ASP A 27 -14.10 -0.92 -3.50
C ASP A 27 -12.74 -0.22 -3.65
N PRO A 28 -11.63 -0.97 -3.76
CA PRO A 28 -10.30 -0.39 -3.94
C PRO A 28 -10.20 0.56 -5.11
N VAL A 29 -10.91 0.31 -6.21
CA VAL A 29 -10.85 1.13 -7.43
C VAL A 29 -11.95 2.19 -7.45
N ASN A 30 -12.87 2.17 -6.47
CA ASN A 30 -13.98 3.11 -6.34
C ASN A 30 -14.81 3.26 -7.63
N GLN A 31 -14.99 2.17 -8.38
CA GLN A 31 -15.79 2.12 -9.59
C GLN A 31 -17.27 2.04 -9.21
N ALA A 32 -18.07 2.95 -9.75
CA ALA A 32 -19.48 3.07 -9.38
C ALA A 32 -20.28 1.75 -9.46
N PRO A 33 -20.14 0.89 -10.49
CA PRO A 33 -20.88 -0.36 -10.56
C PRO A 33 -20.58 -1.31 -9.39
N PHE A 34 -19.30 -1.55 -9.12
CA PHE A 34 -18.87 -2.50 -8.08
C PHE A 34 -19.07 -1.95 -6.67
N LYS A 35 -18.81 -0.65 -6.48
CA LYS A 35 -19.12 0.04 -5.23
C LYS A 35 -20.61 0.01 -4.89
N ASN A 36 -21.47 0.27 -5.87
CA ASN A 36 -22.92 0.20 -5.66
C ASN A 36 -23.36 -1.23 -5.35
N ALA A 37 -22.84 -2.23 -6.07
CA ALA A 37 -23.12 -3.63 -5.75
C ALA A 37 -22.68 -4.00 -4.31
N ALA A 38 -21.50 -3.58 -3.87
CA ALA A 38 -21.05 -3.77 -2.49
C ALA A 38 -21.97 -3.07 -1.47
N LYS A 39 -22.42 -1.85 -1.77
CA LYS A 39 -23.40 -1.12 -0.96
C LYS A 39 -24.74 -1.87 -0.85
N GLU A 40 -25.24 -2.45 -1.95
CA GLU A 40 -26.47 -3.23 -1.94
C GLU A 40 -26.35 -4.48 -1.07
N VAL A 41 -25.22 -5.21 -1.16
CA VAL A 41 -24.97 -6.36 -0.26
C VAL A 41 -24.92 -5.90 1.21
N ALA A 42 -24.24 -4.78 1.51
CA ALA A 42 -24.20 -4.24 2.86
C ALA A 42 -25.59 -3.81 3.37
N THR A 43 -26.41 -3.22 2.50
CA THR A 43 -27.78 -2.80 2.82
C THR A 43 -28.68 -4.01 3.05
N SER A 44 -28.51 -5.08 2.25
CA SER A 44 -29.23 -6.34 2.46
C SER A 44 -28.92 -6.96 3.82
N LEU A 45 -27.65 -6.96 4.26
CA LEU A 45 -27.26 -7.41 5.60
C LEU A 45 -27.92 -6.58 6.71
N LYS A 46 -27.95 -5.25 6.55
CA LYS A 46 -28.67 -4.34 7.46
C LYS A 46 -30.15 -4.73 7.57
N LEU A 47 -30.85 -4.88 6.44
CA LEU A 47 -32.28 -5.17 6.42
C LEU A 47 -32.62 -6.57 6.93
N SER A 48 -31.72 -7.54 6.76
CA SER A 48 -31.98 -8.95 7.07
C SER A 48 -31.68 -9.35 8.53
N GLY A 49 -31.12 -8.46 9.35
CA GLY A 49 -30.83 -8.79 10.74
C GLY A 49 -29.89 -7.83 11.48
N LEU A 50 -29.26 -6.88 10.79
CA LEU A 50 -28.39 -5.86 11.39
C LEU A 50 -29.04 -4.48 11.32
N SER A 51 -30.33 -4.38 11.66
CA SER A 51 -31.17 -3.21 11.35
C SER A 51 -30.69 -1.92 12.03
N ASP A 52 -30.06 -2.03 13.19
CA ASP A 52 -29.48 -0.93 13.96
C ASP A 52 -28.04 -0.56 13.53
N TYR A 53 -27.48 -1.23 12.50
CA TYR A 53 -26.15 -0.93 11.99
C TYR A 53 -26.16 0.19 10.96
N ASN A 54 -25.09 0.98 10.90
CA ASN A 54 -24.88 2.00 9.88
C ASN A 54 -24.06 1.46 8.70
N VAL A 55 -24.53 1.67 7.47
CA VAL A 55 -23.80 1.31 6.24
C VAL A 55 -22.94 2.51 5.82
N ILE A 56 -21.62 2.31 5.73
CA ILE A 56 -20.65 3.40 5.55
C ILE A 56 -19.70 3.10 4.39
N PRO A 57 -19.52 4.01 3.40
CA PRO A 57 -18.51 3.83 2.37
C PRO A 57 -17.09 3.99 2.94
N MET A 58 -16.15 3.21 2.42
CA MET A 58 -14.71 3.45 2.59
C MET A 58 -14.08 3.80 1.25
N ASN A 59 -13.15 4.75 1.28
CA ASN A 59 -12.43 5.27 0.11
C ASN A 59 -10.92 5.42 0.36
N ASN A 60 -10.38 4.80 1.40
CA ASN A 60 -8.96 4.92 1.74
C ASN A 60 -8.43 3.58 2.27
N PRO A 61 -7.35 3.02 1.69
CA PRO A 61 -6.61 3.51 0.52
C PRO A 61 -7.36 3.31 -0.80
N LEU A 62 -7.03 4.06 -1.86
CA LEU A 62 -7.50 3.76 -3.23
C LEU A 62 -6.38 3.08 -4.01
N GLN A 63 -6.76 2.08 -4.79
CA GLN A 63 -5.89 1.44 -5.75
C GLN A 63 -5.56 2.41 -6.88
N PHE A 64 -4.30 2.38 -7.29
CA PHE A 64 -3.73 3.22 -8.35
C PHE A 64 -3.15 2.39 -9.50
N ASP A 65 -3.30 1.07 -9.48
CA ASP A 65 -2.94 0.17 -10.59
C ASP A 65 -4.16 -0.61 -11.11
N GLY A 66 -3.98 -1.55 -12.04
CA GLY A 66 -5.06 -2.34 -12.63
C GLY A 66 -5.28 -3.74 -12.03
N HIS A 67 -4.52 -4.15 -11.01
CA HIS A 67 -4.43 -5.56 -10.61
C HIS A 67 -4.26 -5.81 -9.10
N SER A 68 -4.23 -4.78 -8.27
CA SER A 68 -4.02 -4.94 -6.82
C SER A 68 -5.29 -5.06 -5.98
N CYS A 69 -6.48 -5.21 -6.56
CA CYS A 69 -7.73 -5.10 -5.80
C CYS A 69 -7.80 -6.11 -4.64
N GLY A 70 -7.33 -7.34 -4.87
CA GLY A 70 -7.15 -8.34 -3.81
C GLY A 70 -6.19 -7.93 -2.71
N VAL A 71 -5.05 -7.30 -3.06
CA VAL A 71 -4.06 -6.78 -2.09
C VAL A 71 -4.70 -5.72 -1.19
N PHE A 72 -5.40 -4.75 -1.77
CA PHE A 72 -6.07 -3.69 -1.03
C PHE A 72 -7.19 -4.24 -0.13
N VAL A 73 -7.95 -5.22 -0.61
CA VAL A 73 -8.96 -5.94 0.19
C VAL A 73 -8.33 -6.69 1.37
N CYS A 74 -7.22 -7.40 1.16
CA CYS A 74 -6.49 -8.08 2.24
C CYS A 74 -5.94 -7.10 3.28
N TRP A 75 -5.37 -5.98 2.84
CA TRP A 75 -4.86 -4.96 3.77
C TRP A 75 -5.97 -4.24 4.51
N MET A 76 -7.12 -4.03 3.87
CA MET A 76 -8.32 -3.56 4.55
C MET A 76 -8.70 -4.51 5.69
N PHE A 77 -8.64 -5.82 5.51
CA PHE A 77 -8.90 -6.76 6.60
C PHE A 77 -7.85 -6.68 7.70
N ILE A 78 -6.56 -6.76 7.35
CA ILE A 78 -5.45 -6.76 8.32
C ILE A 78 -5.49 -5.50 9.19
N GLY A 79 -5.71 -4.33 8.58
CA GLY A 79 -5.80 -3.06 9.32
C GLY A 79 -7.01 -2.93 10.24
N GLN A 80 -8.01 -3.82 10.13
CA GLN A 80 -9.19 -3.83 11.00
C GLN A 80 -9.10 -4.84 12.14
N VAL A 81 -8.32 -5.92 11.96
CA VAL A 81 -8.19 -7.00 12.96
C VAL A 81 -6.91 -6.93 13.77
N ILE A 82 -5.89 -6.19 13.31
CA ILE A 82 -4.63 -6.01 14.02
C ILE A 82 -4.51 -4.57 14.49
N PRO A 83 -4.78 -4.30 15.79
CA PRO A 83 -4.64 -2.96 16.36
C PRO A 83 -3.25 -2.37 16.08
N GLY A 84 -3.20 -1.08 15.76
CA GLY A 84 -1.95 -0.36 15.48
C GLY A 84 -1.33 -0.66 14.12
N ARG A 85 -1.85 -1.63 13.35
CA ARG A 85 -1.30 -2.01 12.03
C ARG A 85 -2.02 -1.31 10.88
N HIS A 86 -2.09 0.02 10.94
CA HIS A 86 -2.56 0.87 9.84
C HIS A 86 -1.45 1.12 8.83
N LEU A 87 -1.08 0.07 8.12
CA LEU A 87 0.01 0.11 7.16
C LEU A 87 -0.36 0.98 5.96
N LYS A 88 0.51 1.94 5.64
CA LYS A 88 0.40 2.72 4.41
C LYS A 88 0.50 1.78 3.20
N VAL A 89 -0.51 1.84 2.34
CA VAL A 89 -0.52 1.23 1.00
C VAL A 89 -0.52 2.39 0.00
N ASN A 90 0.66 2.67 -0.55
CA ASN A 90 0.90 3.67 -1.59
C ASN A 90 1.84 3.07 -2.64
N ILE A 91 2.20 3.84 -3.67
CA ILE A 91 3.03 3.35 -4.77
C ILE A 91 4.39 2.82 -4.30
N GLU A 92 5.00 3.47 -3.32
CA GLU A 92 6.31 3.12 -2.77
C GLU A 92 6.27 1.82 -1.96
N THR A 93 5.18 1.60 -1.20
CA THR A 93 5.09 0.43 -0.31
C THR A 93 4.43 -0.78 -0.96
N LEU A 94 3.77 -0.64 -2.12
CA LEU A 94 2.92 -1.69 -2.68
C LEU A 94 3.65 -3.03 -2.91
N THR A 95 4.88 -3.01 -3.42
CA THR A 95 5.68 -4.23 -3.61
C THR A 95 5.96 -4.92 -2.28
N LYS A 96 6.35 -4.15 -1.25
CA LYS A 96 6.54 -4.67 0.11
C LYS A 96 5.25 -5.27 0.67
N ARG A 97 4.11 -4.60 0.44
CA ARG A 97 2.78 -5.05 0.84
C ARG A 97 2.34 -6.35 0.14
N ARG A 98 2.69 -6.53 -1.13
CA ARG A 98 2.48 -7.81 -1.84
C ARG A 98 3.33 -8.93 -1.26
N PHE A 99 4.62 -8.65 -1.01
CA PHE A 99 5.52 -9.62 -0.41
C PHE A 99 5.09 -10.03 1.00
N GLU A 100 4.70 -9.07 1.84
CA GLU A 100 4.18 -9.35 3.19
C GLU A 100 2.94 -10.24 3.17
N LEU A 101 2.00 -10.02 2.23
CA LEU A 101 0.85 -10.91 2.06
C LEU A 101 1.28 -12.29 1.59
N PHE A 102 2.19 -12.38 0.62
CA PHE A 102 2.71 -13.66 0.15
C PHE A 102 3.40 -14.45 1.27
N TYR A 103 4.26 -13.79 2.05
CA TYR A 103 4.90 -14.37 3.22
C TYR A 103 3.86 -14.85 4.25
N TYR A 104 2.82 -14.04 4.52
CA TYR A 104 1.73 -14.42 5.42
C TYR A 104 0.95 -15.64 4.92
N LEU A 105 0.65 -15.72 3.61
CA LEU A 105 -0.03 -16.88 3.04
C LEU A 105 0.79 -18.17 3.16
N LEU A 106 2.11 -18.07 3.06
CA LEU A 106 3.00 -19.23 3.18
C LEU A 106 3.24 -19.67 4.62
N THR A 107 3.33 -18.73 5.55
CA THR A 107 3.82 -18.99 6.92
C THR A 107 2.76 -18.87 8.00
N GLY A 108 1.62 -18.24 7.68
CA GLY A 108 0.63 -17.80 8.67
C GLY A 108 1.13 -16.64 9.55
N GLN A 109 2.30 -16.07 9.28
CA GLN A 109 2.93 -15.03 10.10
C GLN A 109 3.09 -13.73 9.33
N LEU A 110 2.87 -12.60 10.02
CA LEU A 110 3.15 -11.29 9.45
C LEU A 110 4.57 -10.87 9.78
N LEU A 111 5.23 -10.16 8.86
CA LEU A 111 6.53 -9.57 9.15
C LEU A 111 6.43 -8.60 10.34
N PRO A 112 7.47 -8.51 11.19
CA PRO A 112 7.54 -7.51 12.25
C PRO A 112 7.36 -6.09 11.70
N LEU A 113 6.72 -5.22 12.48
CA LEU A 113 6.71 -3.80 12.17
C LEU A 113 8.12 -3.27 12.40
N GLN A 114 8.74 -2.73 11.35
CA GLN A 114 9.95 -1.94 11.51
C GLN A 114 9.54 -0.65 12.23
N THR A 115 10.08 -0.42 13.43
CA THR A 115 10.15 0.92 13.98
C THR A 115 11.03 1.75 13.06
N PRO A 116 10.73 3.04 12.84
CA PRO A 116 11.72 3.94 12.26
C PRO A 116 12.98 3.79 13.12
N GLN A 117 14.02 3.24 12.54
CA GLN A 117 15.35 3.35 13.09
C GLN A 117 15.73 4.78 12.75
N ASP A 118 15.94 5.63 13.76
CA ASP A 118 16.47 6.96 13.51
C ASP A 118 17.77 6.77 12.70
N ASP A 119 17.79 7.27 11.47
CA ASP A 119 18.96 7.30 10.60
C ASP A 119 19.98 8.32 11.17
N GLU A 120 20.38 8.19 12.45
CA GLU A 120 21.42 9.01 13.08
C GLU A 120 22.85 8.52 12.81
N ASP A 121 23.00 7.38 12.12
CA ASP A 121 24.31 6.83 11.75
C ASP A 121 24.59 6.92 10.24
N GLU A 122 24.05 7.93 9.54
CA GLU A 122 24.75 8.41 8.33
C GLU A 122 26.03 9.11 8.78
N GLU A 123 27.09 8.31 8.98
CA GLU A 123 28.45 8.79 9.11
C GLU A 123 28.80 9.58 7.83
N LYS A 124 28.59 10.89 7.91
CA LYS A 124 28.87 11.87 6.88
C LYS A 124 30.31 11.70 6.43
N MET A 125 30.53 11.09 5.27
CA MET A 125 31.85 11.03 4.66
C MET A 125 32.42 12.46 4.57
N PRO A 126 33.62 12.73 5.11
CA PRO A 126 34.19 14.06 5.03
C PRO A 126 34.49 14.38 3.57
N ALA A 127 34.12 15.59 3.16
CA ALA A 127 34.43 16.10 1.84
C ALA A 127 35.96 16.10 1.63
N PRO A 128 36.47 15.68 0.45
CA PRO A 128 37.90 15.71 0.19
C PRO A 128 38.38 17.17 0.21
N SER A 129 39.38 17.43 1.03
CA SER A 129 40.01 18.73 1.18
C SER A 129 40.72 19.10 -0.12
N ALA A 130 40.31 20.19 -0.74
CA ALA A 130 41.12 20.85 -1.76
C ALA A 130 42.32 21.49 -1.05
N GLU A 131 43.53 21.03 -1.37
CA GLU A 131 44.79 21.80 -1.41
C GLU A 131 45.98 20.82 -1.47
N HIS A 132 46.51 20.61 -2.68
CA HIS A 132 47.95 20.50 -2.92
C HIS A 132 48.22 20.98 -4.35
N GLU A 133 48.60 22.25 -4.46
CA GLU A 133 49.27 22.78 -5.66
C GLU A 133 50.73 22.31 -5.68
N ARG A 134 51.18 21.80 -6.83
CA ARG A 134 52.41 22.18 -7.56
C ARG A 134 52.62 21.18 -8.71
N SER A 135 52.54 21.67 -9.94
CA SER A 135 53.69 21.97 -10.82
C SER A 135 54.25 20.68 -11.44
N ASP A 136 54.04 20.49 -12.74
CA ASP A 136 55.13 20.64 -13.72
C ASP A 136 54.57 20.63 -15.15
N ASP A 137 55.03 21.61 -15.93
CA ASP A 137 54.90 21.72 -17.38
C ASP A 137 55.49 20.48 -18.06
N GLU A 138 54.76 19.89 -19.01
CA GLU A 138 55.33 19.52 -20.32
C GLU A 138 54.25 19.60 -21.42
N ASP A 139 54.74 19.97 -22.60
CA ASP A 139 54.09 20.71 -23.67
C ASP A 139 53.74 19.78 -24.87
N ILE A 140 52.77 20.18 -25.73
CA ILE A 140 52.61 19.82 -27.19
C ILE A 140 51.83 18.51 -27.57
N PRO A 141 51.00 18.43 -28.65
CA PRO A 141 50.03 19.35 -29.31
C PRO A 141 48.69 18.65 -29.76
N PRO A 142 47.73 19.31 -30.47
CA PRO A 142 46.45 18.70 -30.84
C PRO A 142 46.51 17.97 -32.19
N THR A 143 45.84 16.81 -32.29
CA THR A 143 45.62 16.13 -33.58
C THR A 143 44.19 16.39 -34.05
N GLN A 144 44.06 17.18 -35.13
CA GLN A 144 42.86 17.23 -35.96
C GLN A 144 42.77 15.97 -36.83
N GLY A 145 41.55 15.47 -37.03
CA GLY A 145 41.24 14.47 -38.05
C GLY A 145 39.78 14.58 -38.49
N GLN A 146 39.54 15.31 -39.58
CA GLN A 146 38.31 15.23 -40.37
C GLN A 146 38.22 13.87 -41.09
N GLN A 147 37.01 13.32 -41.18
CA GLN A 147 36.34 13.00 -42.45
C GLN A 147 34.84 12.85 -42.24
#